data_AF-M5G6J7-F1
#
_entry.id   AF-M5G6J7-F1
#
_cell.length_a   1.000
_cell.length_b   1.000
_cell.length_c   1.000
_cell.angle_alpha   90.00
_cell.angle_beta   90.00
_cell.angle_gamma   90.00
#
_symmetry.space_group_name_H-M   'P 1'
#
loop_
_entity.id
_entity.type
_entity.pdbx_description
1 polymer ?
#
loop_
_entity_poly.entity_id
_entity_poly.type
_entity_poly.pdbx_seq_one_letter_code
_entity_poly.pdbx_strand_id
1 'polypeptide(L)'
;WQRAASKLRRPWSSIVLEKGIKDTLLTDARDFLASQAWYVQRGIPYRRGYLLHGVPGSGKTSLIHALSGELGLDIYVISLSRRTMDDQALNDIVNQLPPQCIALMEDIDCAFKKGITARSGADDSEDGEETVTPKESTAAAAPNDPGAAAAGSITLSGLLNAIDGVAAHEGRLLFATTNVREALDPALIRPGRMDVVLEFRNASREQAEELFKCFYPPDGTPVLQIDSLPTAGGCQLTREARDLLASRFAALLPERELSMAALQGYLMLHKVDAAACVDGVEEWVRKER
;
A
#
# COMPACT_ATOMS: atom_id res chain seq x y z
N TRP A 1 0.21 -0.90 21.95
CA TRP A 1 -0.78 -0.88 20.85
C TRP A 1 -2.11 -0.31 21.32
N GLN A 2 -2.81 0.46 20.48
CA GLN A 2 -4.15 0.99 20.76
C GLN A 2 -5.08 0.68 19.58
N ARG A 3 -6.33 0.29 19.86
CA ARG A 3 -7.33 0.04 18.82
C ARG A 3 -7.72 1.36 18.17
N ALA A 4 -7.34 1.54 16.90
CA ALA A 4 -7.64 2.77 16.17
C ALA A 4 -9.08 2.79 15.62
N ALA A 5 -9.55 1.68 15.04
CA ALA A 5 -10.88 1.58 14.44
C ALA A 5 -11.38 0.13 14.39
N SER A 6 -12.69 -0.02 14.21
CA SER A 6 -13.32 -1.28 13.80
C SER A 6 -14.03 -1.04 12.48
N LYS A 7 -13.61 -1.70 11.41
CA LYS A 7 -14.23 -1.57 10.09
C LYS A 7 -14.93 -2.88 9.74
N LEU A 8 -15.99 -2.79 8.94
CA LEU A 8 -16.62 -3.98 8.36
C LEU A 8 -15.65 -4.66 7.41
N ARG A 9 -15.75 -5.99 7.32
CA ARG A 9 -14.99 -6.78 6.34
C ARG A 9 -15.31 -6.28 4.95
N ARG A 10 -14.29 -5.82 4.23
CA ARG A 10 -14.42 -5.51 2.82
C ARG A 10 -14.54 -6.83 2.05
N PRO A 11 -15.59 -7.05 1.24
CA PRO A 11 -15.73 -8.28 0.46
C PRO A 11 -14.55 -8.47 -0.49
N TRP A 12 -14.01 -9.69 -0.58
CA TRP A 12 -12.90 -10.01 -1.48
C TRP A 12 -13.23 -9.74 -2.95
N SER A 13 -14.49 -9.95 -3.34
CA SER A 13 -15.00 -9.65 -4.68
C SER A 13 -14.97 -8.15 -5.03
N SER A 14 -14.93 -7.26 -4.04
CA SER A 14 -14.92 -5.80 -4.28
C SER A 14 -13.55 -5.24 -4.69
N ILE A 15 -12.49 -6.05 -4.60
CA ILE A 15 -11.15 -5.65 -5.02
C ILE A 15 -10.94 -6.12 -6.45
N VAL A 16 -10.62 -5.20 -7.36
CA VAL A 16 -10.38 -5.53 -8.77
C VAL A 16 -8.89 -5.45 -9.07
N LEU A 17 -8.30 -6.58 -9.43
CA LEU A 17 -6.89 -6.76 -9.80
C LEU A 17 -6.84 -7.69 -11.01
N GLU A 18 -5.67 -7.79 -11.64
CA GLU A 18 -5.44 -8.73 -12.73
C GLU A 18 -5.74 -10.18 -12.31
N LYS A 19 -6.15 -10.98 -13.30
CA LYS A 19 -6.62 -12.35 -13.08
C LYS A 19 -5.53 -13.20 -12.42
N GLY A 20 -5.91 -13.98 -11.42
CA GLY A 20 -5.02 -14.90 -10.69
C GLY A 20 -4.14 -14.26 -9.62
N ILE A 21 -3.88 -12.94 -9.64
CA ILE A 21 -3.03 -12.28 -8.61
C ILE A 21 -3.65 -12.42 -7.22
N LYS A 22 -4.95 -12.13 -7.12
CA LYS A 22 -5.72 -12.26 -5.86
C LYS A 22 -5.62 -13.66 -5.28
N ASP A 23 -5.95 -14.66 -6.10
CA ASP A 23 -6.02 -16.05 -5.64
C ASP A 23 -4.65 -16.62 -5.29
N THR A 24 -3.61 -16.21 -6.02
CA THR A 24 -2.21 -16.56 -5.71
C THR A 24 -1.80 -15.97 -4.36
N LEU A 25 -2.08 -14.69 -4.12
CA LEU A 25 -1.75 -14.02 -2.86
C LEU A 25 -2.48 -14.66 -1.66
N LEU A 26 -3.76 -14.95 -1.82
CA LEU A 26 -4.58 -15.55 -0.77
C LEU A 26 -4.13 -16.98 -0.45
N THR A 27 -3.82 -17.77 -1.49
CA THR A 27 -3.30 -19.13 -1.33
C THR A 27 -1.93 -19.09 -0.64
N ASP A 28 -1.02 -18.23 -1.08
CA ASP A 28 0.30 -18.09 -0.47
C ASP A 28 0.23 -17.74 1.02
N ALA A 29 -0.63 -16.77 1.38
CA ALA A 29 -0.83 -16.38 2.76
C ALA A 29 -1.42 -17.51 3.62
N ARG A 30 -2.39 -18.27 3.09
CA ARG A 30 -2.97 -19.43 3.78
C ARG A 30 -1.96 -20.55 3.97
N ASP A 31 -1.21 -20.86 2.92
CA ASP A 31 -0.19 -21.92 2.94
C ASP A 31 0.91 -21.58 3.95
N PHE A 32 1.37 -20.32 3.98
CA PHE A 32 2.30 -19.86 5.00
C PHE A 32 1.74 -20.07 6.40
N LEU A 33 0.53 -19.58 6.69
CA LEU A 33 -0.10 -19.68 8.02
C LEU A 33 -0.28 -21.14 8.48
N ALA A 34 -0.50 -22.07 7.56
CA ALA A 34 -0.63 -23.51 7.85
C ALA A 34 0.71 -24.24 8.00
N SER A 35 1.81 -23.67 7.49
CA SER A 35 3.10 -24.36 7.34
C SER A 35 4.07 -24.17 8.51
N GLN A 36 3.64 -23.63 9.65
CA GLN A 36 4.51 -23.34 10.80
C GLN A 36 5.42 -24.51 11.20
N ALA A 37 4.86 -25.74 11.30
CA ALA A 37 5.63 -26.92 11.68
C ALA A 37 6.75 -27.25 10.66
N TRP A 38 6.50 -27.01 9.38
CA TRP A 38 7.47 -27.26 8.30
C TRP A 38 8.69 -26.34 8.42
N TYR A 39 8.46 -25.06 8.76
CA TYR A 39 9.51 -24.06 9.00
C TYR A 39 10.36 -24.42 10.22
N VAL A 40 9.70 -24.71 11.35
CA VAL A 40 10.37 -25.07 12.61
C VAL A 40 11.24 -26.32 12.46
N GLN A 41 10.72 -27.37 11.81
CA GLN A 41 11.47 -28.62 11.60
C GLN A 41 12.73 -28.44 10.76
N ARG A 42 12.78 -27.41 9.91
CA ARG A 42 13.92 -27.10 9.04
C ARG A 42 14.82 -26.01 9.59
N GLY A 43 14.50 -25.44 10.76
CA GLY A 43 15.23 -24.32 11.34
C GLY A 43 15.18 -23.06 10.48
N ILE A 44 14.16 -22.90 9.64
CA ILE A 44 13.97 -21.72 8.80
C ILE A 44 13.10 -20.73 9.58
N PRO A 45 13.49 -19.45 9.69
CA PRO A 45 12.68 -18.43 10.36
C PRO A 45 11.24 -18.39 9.79
N TYR A 46 10.24 -18.48 10.65
CA TYR A 46 8.84 -18.53 10.24
C TYR A 46 8.28 -17.14 9.94
N ARG A 47 8.68 -16.58 8.79
CA ARG A 47 8.36 -15.21 8.35
C ARG A 47 7.91 -15.20 6.89
N ARG A 48 7.02 -14.26 6.56
CA ARG A 48 6.56 -13.99 5.20
C ARG A 48 6.33 -12.51 5.00
N GLY A 49 7.05 -11.92 4.05
CA GLY A 49 6.95 -10.51 3.70
C GLY A 49 6.31 -10.27 2.35
N TYR A 50 5.45 -9.26 2.28
CA TYR A 50 4.74 -8.81 1.08
C TYR A 50 5.01 -7.32 0.85
N LEU A 51 5.53 -6.99 -0.32
CA LEU A 51 5.75 -5.61 -0.74
C LEU A 51 4.74 -5.24 -1.83
N LEU A 52 3.88 -4.26 -1.55
CA LEU A 52 2.93 -3.72 -2.52
C LEU A 52 3.43 -2.33 -2.93
N HIS A 53 3.82 -2.18 -4.20
CA HIS A 53 4.35 -0.91 -4.70
C HIS A 53 3.57 -0.42 -5.92
N GLY A 54 3.62 0.89 -6.18
CA GLY A 54 3.09 1.47 -7.42
C GLY A 54 2.20 2.68 -7.18
N VAL A 55 1.42 3.08 -8.19
CA VAL A 55 0.75 4.40 -8.20
C VAL A 55 -0.17 4.61 -7.00
N PRO A 56 -0.28 5.85 -6.47
CA PRO A 56 -1.25 6.17 -5.42
C PRO A 56 -2.69 5.93 -5.92
N GLY A 57 -3.60 5.59 -5.00
CA GLY A 57 -5.00 5.34 -5.36
C GLY A 57 -5.27 4.04 -6.15
N SER A 58 -4.30 3.14 -6.28
CA SER A 58 -4.47 1.85 -6.97
C SER A 58 -5.09 0.73 -6.12
N GLY A 59 -5.32 0.96 -4.83
CA GLY A 59 -5.97 -0.02 -3.94
C GLY A 59 -5.03 -0.92 -3.13
N LYS A 60 -3.74 -0.57 -2.96
CA LYS A 60 -2.77 -1.31 -2.14
C LYS A 60 -3.28 -1.62 -0.72
N THR A 61 -3.58 -0.59 0.08
CA THR A 61 -4.14 -0.74 1.44
C THR A 61 -5.53 -1.39 1.42
N SER A 62 -6.30 -1.16 0.35
CA SER A 62 -7.62 -1.78 0.18
C SER A 62 -7.55 -3.31 0.02
N LEU A 63 -6.55 -3.82 -0.71
CA LEU A 63 -6.30 -5.25 -0.85
C LEU A 63 -5.97 -5.88 0.51
N ILE A 64 -5.11 -5.23 1.30
CA ILE A 64 -4.70 -5.72 2.62
C ILE A 64 -5.90 -5.83 3.57
N HIS A 65 -6.78 -4.83 3.56
CA HIS A 65 -8.03 -4.88 4.33
C HIS A 65 -8.98 -6.00 3.92
N ALA A 66 -9.10 -6.28 2.61
CA ALA A 66 -9.93 -7.38 2.14
C ALA A 66 -9.29 -8.74 2.51
N LEU A 67 -7.97 -8.85 2.35
CA LEU A 67 -7.20 -10.05 2.70
C LEU A 67 -7.30 -10.38 4.20
N SER A 68 -7.19 -9.38 5.08
CA SER A 68 -7.32 -9.58 6.52
C SER A 68 -8.69 -10.15 6.89
N GLY A 69 -9.75 -9.70 6.19
CA GLY A 69 -11.10 -10.23 6.35
C GLY A 69 -11.27 -11.67 5.88
N GLU A 70 -10.59 -12.07 4.80
CA GLU A 70 -10.57 -13.46 4.31
C GLU A 70 -9.77 -14.41 5.21
N LEU A 71 -8.72 -13.90 5.86
CA LEU A 71 -7.87 -14.67 6.77
C LEU A 71 -8.37 -14.63 8.22
N GLY A 72 -9.30 -13.75 8.56
CA GLY A 72 -9.78 -13.54 9.92
C GLY A 72 -8.73 -12.94 10.85
N LEU A 73 -7.80 -12.15 10.31
CA LEU A 73 -6.68 -11.57 11.06
C LEU A 73 -6.88 -10.06 11.31
N ASP A 74 -6.38 -9.60 12.44
CA ASP A 74 -6.30 -8.17 12.75
C ASP A 74 -5.09 -7.51 12.05
N ILE A 75 -5.27 -6.25 11.65
CA ILE A 75 -4.22 -5.43 11.04
C ILE A 75 -3.64 -4.48 12.08
N TYR A 76 -2.32 -4.52 12.23
CA TYR A 76 -1.54 -3.64 13.07
C TYR A 76 -0.74 -2.67 12.21
N VAL A 77 -1.17 -1.41 12.19
CA VAL A 77 -0.56 -0.37 11.34
C VAL A 77 0.60 0.29 12.09
N ILE A 78 1.79 0.24 11.49
CA ILE A 78 3.00 0.92 11.94
C ILE A 78 3.20 2.14 11.04
N SER A 79 3.06 3.33 11.61
CA SER A 79 3.36 4.58 10.92
C SER A 79 4.78 5.02 11.19
N LEU A 80 5.64 4.95 10.17
CA LEU A 80 7.06 5.35 10.25
C LEU A 80 7.27 6.87 10.17
N SER A 81 6.20 7.65 10.01
CA SER A 81 6.27 9.10 9.85
C SER A 81 6.33 9.88 11.16
N ARG A 82 6.25 9.22 12.32
CA ARG A 82 6.27 9.86 13.63
C ARG A 82 7.68 10.38 13.95
N ARG A 83 7.82 11.69 14.15
CA ARG A 83 9.11 12.38 14.42
C ARG A 83 9.83 11.95 15.70
N THR A 84 9.15 11.23 16.60
CA THR A 84 9.69 10.79 17.90
C THR A 84 10.04 9.31 17.92
N MET A 85 10.02 8.64 16.76
CA MET A 85 10.23 7.19 16.68
C MET A 85 11.69 6.93 16.30
N ASP A 86 12.42 6.29 17.19
CA ASP A 86 13.78 5.80 16.96
C ASP A 86 13.76 4.30 16.67
N ASP A 87 14.95 3.74 16.39
CA ASP A 87 15.11 2.33 16.05
C ASP A 87 14.74 1.41 17.22
N GLN A 88 14.96 1.84 18.46
CA GLN A 88 14.61 1.05 19.65
C GLN A 88 13.09 0.98 19.83
N ALA A 89 12.40 2.12 19.76
CA ALA A 89 10.95 2.18 19.84
C ALA A 89 10.28 1.37 18.71
N LEU A 90 10.86 1.36 17.51
CA LEU A 90 10.38 0.50 16.43
C LEU A 90 10.52 -0.98 16.76
N ASN A 91 11.69 -1.41 17.25
CA ASN A 91 11.89 -2.80 17.69
C ASN A 91 10.91 -3.17 18.80
N ASP A 92 10.70 -2.30 19.78
CA ASP A 92 9.78 -2.56 20.89
C ASP A 92 8.32 -2.70 20.41
N ILE A 93 7.87 -1.83 19.50
CA ILE A 93 6.53 -1.89 18.91
C ILE A 93 6.34 -3.19 18.12
N VAL A 94 7.33 -3.56 17.32
CA VAL A 94 7.31 -4.77 16.51
C VAL A 94 7.34 -6.01 17.40
N ASN A 95 8.07 -6.00 18.51
CA ASN A 95 8.11 -7.12 19.45
C ASN A 95 6.83 -7.27 20.28
N GLN A 96 6.06 -6.20 20.46
CA GLN A 96 4.75 -6.23 21.13
C GLN A 96 3.61 -6.71 20.23
N LEU A 97 3.86 -7.05 18.96
CA LEU A 97 2.84 -7.57 18.05
C LEU A 97 2.40 -8.98 18.48
N PRO A 98 1.10 -9.28 18.48
CA PRO A 98 0.62 -10.62 18.76
C PRO A 98 0.99 -11.60 17.63
N PRO A 99 1.03 -12.91 17.92
CA PRO A 99 1.14 -13.93 16.88
C PRO A 99 -0.11 -13.92 15.99
N GLN A 100 0.01 -14.45 14.76
CA GLN A 100 -1.11 -14.53 13.80
C GLN A 100 -1.79 -13.19 13.58
N CYS A 101 -1.02 -12.18 13.17
CA CYS A 101 -1.55 -10.89 12.76
C CYS A 101 -0.96 -10.45 11.43
N ILE A 102 -1.55 -9.40 10.86
CA ILE A 102 -0.98 -8.66 9.73
C ILE A 102 -0.30 -7.41 10.28
N ALA A 103 1.01 -7.35 10.19
CA ALA A 103 1.77 -6.13 10.44
C ALA A 103 1.83 -5.31 9.15
N LEU A 104 1.26 -4.10 9.16
CA LEU A 104 1.23 -3.22 7.99
C LEU A 104 2.13 -2.00 8.21
N MET A 105 3.12 -1.84 7.34
CA MET A 105 3.99 -0.66 7.28
C MET A 105 3.57 0.19 6.08
N GLU A 106 2.94 1.33 6.35
CA GLU A 106 2.47 2.21 5.28
C GLU A 106 3.52 3.24 4.87
N ASP A 107 3.56 3.53 3.57
CA ASP A 107 4.36 4.59 2.93
C ASP A 107 5.83 4.58 3.39
N ILE A 108 6.46 3.40 3.29
CA ILE A 108 7.84 3.22 3.77
C ILE A 108 8.84 4.15 3.06
N ASP A 109 8.56 4.59 1.82
CA ASP A 109 9.37 5.58 1.10
C ASP A 109 9.41 6.96 1.76
N CYS A 110 8.36 7.35 2.49
CA CYS A 110 8.34 8.62 3.23
C CYS A 110 9.33 8.63 4.39
N ALA A 111 9.65 7.47 4.97
CA ALA A 111 10.66 7.36 6.03
C ALA A 111 12.08 7.56 5.45
N PHE A 112 12.33 7.03 4.25
CA PHE A 112 13.67 7.07 3.64
C PHE A 112 14.04 8.40 3.01
N LYS A 113 13.08 9.12 2.42
CA LYS A 113 13.33 10.48 1.89
C LYS A 113 13.86 11.43 2.98
N LYS A 114 13.37 11.29 4.21
CA LYS A 114 13.80 12.09 5.37
C LYS A 114 15.20 11.71 5.89
N GLY A 115 15.58 10.43 5.78
CA GLY A 115 16.89 9.94 6.19
C GLY A 115 18.02 10.30 5.22
N ILE A 116 17.71 10.42 3.91
CA ILE A 116 18.66 10.89 2.90
C ILE A 116 18.94 12.38 3.09
N THR A 117 17.90 13.21 3.27
CA THR A 117 18.08 14.66 3.51
C THR A 117 18.83 14.99 4.81
N ALA A 118 18.82 14.11 5.81
CA ALA A 118 19.62 14.28 7.02
C ALA A 118 21.11 13.96 6.82
N ARG A 119 21.48 13.29 5.72
CA ARG A 119 22.87 12.95 5.36
C ARG A 119 23.40 13.80 4.19
N SER A 120 22.51 14.38 3.39
CA SER A 120 22.86 15.29 2.28
C SER A 120 22.44 16.74 2.57
N GLY A 121 22.58 17.16 3.83
CA GLY A 121 22.30 18.52 4.32
C GLY A 121 23.56 19.27 4.74
N ALA A 122 24.67 19.03 4.04
CA ALA A 122 25.78 19.98 3.93
C ALA A 122 26.00 20.21 2.43
N ASP A 123 25.99 21.48 2.04
CA ASP A 123 26.14 22.02 0.69
C ASP A 123 24.95 21.82 -0.25
N ASP A 124 24.04 22.81 -0.23
CA ASP A 124 23.71 23.60 -1.42
C ASP A 124 22.73 24.71 -1.02
N SER A 125 23.30 25.75 -0.42
CA SER A 125 22.76 27.10 -0.46
C SER A 125 23.91 27.98 -0.93
N GLU A 126 23.74 28.65 -2.07
CA GLU A 126 23.93 30.10 -2.23
C GLU A 126 24.02 30.52 -3.71
N ASP A 127 23.02 31.29 -4.13
CA ASP A 127 23.19 32.35 -5.13
C ASP A 127 23.87 33.56 -4.45
N GLY A 128 24.90 34.14 -5.09
CA GLY A 128 25.22 35.58 -4.94
C GLY A 128 26.54 36.00 -4.24
N GLU A 129 27.60 36.10 -5.06
CA GLU A 129 28.56 37.24 -5.19
C GLU A 129 29.38 37.80 -3.98
N GLU A 130 30.72 37.72 -4.15
CA GLU A 130 31.85 38.55 -3.65
C GLU A 130 32.04 38.80 -2.13
N THR A 131 33.15 38.41 -1.47
CA THR A 131 34.49 39.05 -1.60
C THR A 131 35.58 38.30 -0.79
N VAL A 132 36.83 38.51 -1.21
CA VAL A 132 38.11 37.89 -0.81
C VAL A 132 38.61 38.25 0.61
N THR A 133 39.16 37.27 1.37
CA THR A 133 40.50 37.35 2.04
C THR A 133 40.85 36.05 2.81
N PRO A 134 42.12 35.56 2.77
CA PRO A 134 42.57 34.39 3.53
C PRO A 134 43.34 34.79 4.80
N LYS A 135 43.09 34.12 5.93
CA LYS A 135 44.03 34.08 7.07
C LYS A 135 44.02 32.73 7.78
N GLU A 136 45.21 32.11 7.78
CA GLU A 136 45.59 30.91 8.52
C GLU A 136 45.77 31.13 10.03
N SER A 137 45.80 29.99 10.74
CA SER A 137 46.39 29.72 12.07
C SER A 137 45.51 30.12 13.26
N THR A 138 45.30 29.34 14.34
CA THR A 138 46.09 28.29 15.00
C THR A 138 45.18 27.35 15.83
N ALA A 139 45.69 26.16 16.10
CA ALA A 139 45.10 25.04 16.85
C ALA A 139 44.55 25.36 18.26
N ALA A 140 43.45 24.68 18.61
CA ALA A 140 43.28 24.03 19.92
C ALA A 140 42.20 22.93 19.80
N ALA A 141 42.61 21.68 20.05
CA ALA A 141 41.77 20.51 20.05
C ALA A 141 40.74 20.55 21.19
N ALA A 142 39.47 20.34 20.85
CA ALA A 142 38.42 19.87 21.75
C ALA A 142 37.86 18.56 21.17
N PRO A 143 37.49 17.58 22.01
CA PRO A 143 37.28 16.20 21.59
C PRO A 143 36.07 16.06 20.67
N ASN A 144 36.23 15.26 19.62
CA ASN A 144 35.14 14.73 18.82
C ASN A 144 34.10 14.08 19.74
N ASP A 145 32.96 14.74 19.92
CA ASP A 145 31.77 14.11 20.47
C ASP A 145 31.11 13.29 19.34
N PRO A 146 31.06 11.95 19.42
CA PRO A 146 30.35 11.14 18.42
C PRO A 146 28.82 11.19 18.60
N GLY A 147 28.30 12.08 19.46
CA GLY A 147 26.94 12.06 19.99
C GLY A 147 25.90 12.98 19.33
N ALA A 148 26.00 13.29 18.03
CA ALA A 148 24.97 14.09 17.34
C ALA A 148 24.52 13.49 16.01
N ALA A 149 24.44 12.16 15.91
CA ALA A 149 23.60 11.53 14.90
C ALA A 149 22.13 11.73 15.31
N ALA A 150 21.39 12.50 14.52
CA ALA A 150 19.94 12.74 14.60
C ALA A 150 19.16 11.77 15.51
N ALA A 151 19.01 12.12 16.78
CA ALA A 151 18.50 11.26 17.87
C ALA A 151 16.97 11.03 17.85
N GLY A 152 16.37 10.88 16.67
CA GLY A 152 14.92 10.69 16.55
C GLY A 152 14.41 10.27 15.18
N SER A 153 15.29 9.82 14.29
CA SER A 153 14.87 9.32 12.97
C SER A 153 15.12 7.83 12.85
N ILE A 154 14.07 7.08 12.51
CA ILE A 154 14.16 5.68 12.10
C ILE A 154 15.19 5.55 10.97
N THR A 155 16.17 4.68 11.17
CA THR A 155 17.13 4.33 10.13
C THR A 155 16.66 3.12 9.33
N LEU A 156 17.10 3.02 8.08
CA LEU A 156 16.88 1.81 7.28
C LEU A 156 17.40 0.55 7.97
N SER A 157 18.58 0.64 8.59
CA SER A 157 19.16 -0.47 9.34
C SER A 157 18.29 -0.84 10.55
N GLY A 158 17.72 0.14 11.25
CA GLY A 158 16.77 -0.09 12.34
C GLY A 158 15.50 -0.81 11.89
N LEU A 159 14.92 -0.38 10.77
CA LEU A 159 13.77 -1.05 10.17
C LEU A 159 14.10 -2.50 9.78
N LEU A 160 15.23 -2.72 9.13
CA LEU A 160 15.68 -4.04 8.71
C LEU A 160 15.90 -4.96 9.91
N ASN A 161 16.49 -4.45 10.97
CA ASN A 161 16.71 -5.18 12.22
C ASN A 161 15.38 -5.48 12.93
N ALA A 162 14.40 -4.59 12.87
CA ALA A 162 13.08 -4.85 13.47
C ALA A 162 12.32 -5.96 12.75
N ILE A 163 12.47 -6.07 11.42
CA ILE A 163 11.81 -7.08 10.60
C ILE A 163 12.52 -8.45 10.68
N ASP A 164 13.85 -8.44 10.56
CA ASP A 164 14.69 -9.62 10.30
C ASP A 164 15.66 -9.92 11.45
N GLY A 165 15.57 -9.19 12.55
CA GLY A 165 16.44 -9.37 13.71
C GLY A 165 16.29 -10.75 14.34
N VAL A 166 17.36 -11.18 15.01
CA VAL A 166 17.42 -12.44 15.79
C VAL A 166 16.35 -12.45 16.89
N ALA A 167 15.98 -11.29 17.40
CA ALA A 167 14.96 -11.12 18.44
C ALA A 167 13.53 -10.92 17.88
N ALA A 168 13.34 -10.84 16.56
CA ALA A 168 12.03 -10.53 16.00
C ALA A 168 11.08 -11.74 16.06
N HIS A 169 9.88 -11.49 16.58
CA HIS A 169 8.82 -12.50 16.72
C HIS A 169 8.35 -13.04 15.36
N GLU A 170 8.14 -14.36 15.32
CA GLU A 170 7.76 -15.13 14.13
C GLU A 170 6.25 -15.41 14.06
N GLY A 171 5.77 -15.92 12.91
CA GLY A 171 4.38 -16.33 12.74
C GLY A 171 3.38 -15.19 12.48
N ARG A 172 3.84 -14.16 11.77
CA ARG A 172 3.03 -13.02 11.31
C ARG A 172 3.26 -12.77 9.82
N LEU A 173 2.25 -12.19 9.19
CA LEU A 173 2.37 -11.70 7.82
C LEU A 173 2.81 -10.24 7.87
N LEU A 174 3.92 -9.91 7.21
CA LEU A 174 4.39 -8.53 7.08
C LEU A 174 3.97 -7.96 5.73
N PHE A 175 3.24 -6.85 5.73
CA PHE A 175 2.91 -6.08 4.54
C PHE A 175 3.59 -4.72 4.59
N ALA A 176 4.23 -4.33 3.50
CA ALA A 176 4.75 -2.98 3.30
C ALA A 176 4.13 -2.38 2.05
N THR A 177 3.73 -1.09 2.13
CA THR A 177 3.26 -0.33 0.97
C THR A 177 4.23 0.79 0.64
N THR A 178 4.44 1.03 -0.66
CA THR A 178 5.21 2.19 -1.14
C THR A 178 4.62 2.73 -2.44
N ASN A 179 4.81 4.02 -2.69
CA ASN A 179 4.49 4.61 -3.99
C ASN A 179 5.70 4.65 -4.95
N VAL A 180 6.92 4.53 -4.42
CA VAL A 180 8.17 4.64 -5.20
C VAL A 180 9.08 3.47 -4.84
N ARG A 181 9.10 2.43 -5.69
CA ARG A 181 9.92 1.24 -5.44
C ARG A 181 11.42 1.56 -5.49
N GLU A 182 11.81 2.48 -6.37
CA GLU A 182 13.19 2.86 -6.64
C GLU A 182 13.83 3.59 -5.44
N ALA A 183 12.99 4.15 -4.55
CA ALA A 183 13.44 4.77 -3.32
C ALA A 183 13.78 3.76 -2.22
N LEU A 184 13.47 2.47 -2.41
CA LEU A 184 13.74 1.43 -1.44
C LEU A 184 15.14 0.84 -1.64
N ASP A 185 15.83 0.61 -0.53
CA ASP A 185 17.09 -0.11 -0.54
C ASP A 185 16.89 -1.54 -1.05
N PRO A 186 17.69 -2.04 -2.01
CA PRO A 186 17.63 -3.42 -2.50
C PRO A 186 17.72 -4.47 -1.38
N ALA A 187 18.34 -4.16 -0.24
CA ALA A 187 18.40 -5.02 0.92
C ALA A 187 17.02 -5.30 1.56
N LEU A 188 16.02 -4.43 1.37
CA LEU A 188 14.64 -4.67 1.82
C LEU A 188 13.94 -5.75 0.98
N ILE A 189 14.28 -5.85 -0.31
CA ILE A 189 13.61 -6.72 -1.28
C ILE A 189 14.26 -8.12 -1.34
N ARG A 190 15.22 -8.41 -0.46
CA ARG A 190 15.87 -9.72 -0.43
C ARG A 190 14.91 -10.81 0.09
N PRO A 191 14.99 -12.05 -0.45
CA PRO A 191 14.26 -13.19 0.09
C PRO A 191 14.48 -13.35 1.60
N GLY A 192 13.43 -13.67 2.34
CA GLY A 192 13.41 -13.69 3.80
C GLY A 192 12.91 -12.38 4.45
N ARG A 193 12.90 -11.27 3.70
CA ARG A 193 12.36 -9.97 4.15
C ARG A 193 11.08 -9.60 3.42
N MET A 194 11.13 -9.59 2.09
CA MET A 194 9.99 -9.35 1.21
C MET A 194 10.00 -10.45 0.14
N ASP A 195 9.23 -11.51 0.37
CA ASP A 195 9.22 -12.71 -0.46
C ASP A 195 8.31 -12.56 -1.68
N VAL A 196 7.24 -11.78 -1.52
CA VAL A 196 6.25 -11.52 -2.58
C VAL A 196 6.21 -10.04 -2.89
N VAL A 197 6.43 -9.67 -4.15
CA VAL A 197 6.41 -8.29 -4.61
C VAL A 197 5.27 -8.13 -5.61
N LEU A 198 4.34 -7.22 -5.32
CA LEU A 198 3.17 -6.90 -6.15
C LEU A 198 3.25 -5.47 -6.64
N GLU A 199 3.22 -5.31 -7.97
CA GLU A 199 3.18 -4.02 -8.63
C GLU A 199 1.73 -3.59 -8.92
N PHE A 200 1.40 -2.37 -8.53
CA PHE A 200 0.12 -1.72 -8.77
C PHE A 200 0.30 -0.60 -9.78
N ARG A 201 -0.11 -0.86 -11.01
CA ARG A 201 -0.13 0.13 -12.08
C ARG A 201 -1.47 0.87 -12.08
N ASN A 202 -1.56 1.88 -12.95
CA ASN A 202 -2.84 2.41 -13.37
C ASN A 202 -3.75 1.30 -13.92
N ALA A 203 -5.05 1.58 -13.96
CA ALA A 203 -6.08 0.63 -14.35
C ALA A 203 -5.87 0.17 -15.81
N SER A 204 -5.90 -1.15 -16.01
CA SER A 204 -6.12 -1.72 -17.35
C SER A 204 -7.57 -1.58 -17.76
N ARG A 205 -7.83 -1.73 -19.06
CA ARG A 205 -9.20 -1.86 -19.57
C ARG A 205 -9.95 -3.04 -18.96
N GLU A 206 -9.28 -4.18 -18.76
CA GLU A 206 -9.89 -5.33 -18.07
C GLU A 206 -10.31 -4.98 -16.64
N GLN A 207 -9.46 -4.27 -15.88
CA GLN A 207 -9.82 -3.82 -14.54
C GLN A 207 -10.95 -2.79 -14.54
N ALA A 208 -10.99 -1.90 -15.52
CA ALA A 208 -12.07 -0.93 -15.66
C ALA A 208 -13.41 -1.61 -15.97
N GLU A 209 -13.40 -2.62 -16.84
CA GLU A 209 -14.57 -3.45 -17.16
C GLU A 209 -15.10 -4.17 -15.90
N GLU A 210 -14.21 -4.82 -15.15
CA GLU A 210 -14.59 -5.52 -13.92
C GLU A 210 -15.05 -4.56 -12.82
N LEU A 211 -14.44 -3.37 -12.70
CA LEU A 211 -14.89 -2.34 -11.78
C LEU A 211 -16.31 -1.85 -12.12
N PHE A 212 -16.60 -1.62 -13.41
CA PHE A 212 -17.93 -1.25 -13.88
C PHE A 212 -18.96 -2.32 -13.51
N LYS A 213 -18.63 -3.60 -13.75
CA LYS A 213 -19.46 -4.76 -13.40
C LYS A 213 -19.74 -4.86 -11.89
N CYS A 214 -18.78 -4.46 -11.04
CA CYS A 214 -18.97 -4.40 -9.59
C CYS A 214 -19.90 -3.26 -9.15
N PHE A 215 -19.89 -2.12 -9.87
CA PHE A 215 -20.73 -0.96 -9.57
C PHE A 215 -22.18 -1.16 -10.02
N TYR A 216 -22.40 -1.81 -11.16
CA TYR A 216 -23.72 -2.06 -11.72
C TYR A 216 -24.01 -3.57 -11.73
N PRO A 217 -24.39 -4.17 -10.58
CA PRO A 217 -24.77 -5.57 -10.55
C PRO A 217 -26.04 -5.81 -11.38
N PRO A 218 -26.20 -6.99 -12.00
CA PRO A 218 -27.43 -7.33 -12.69
C PRO A 218 -28.61 -7.42 -11.72
N ASP A 219 -29.83 -7.31 -12.25
CA ASP A 219 -31.05 -7.42 -11.45
C ASP A 219 -31.09 -8.71 -10.60
N GLY A 220 -31.63 -8.59 -9.38
CA GLY A 220 -31.79 -9.72 -8.44
C GLY A 220 -30.56 -10.04 -7.59
N THR A 221 -29.47 -9.28 -7.72
CA THR A 221 -28.31 -9.42 -6.83
C THR A 221 -28.64 -8.78 -5.47
N PRO A 222 -28.53 -9.49 -4.33
CA PRO A 222 -28.79 -8.90 -3.02
C PRO A 222 -27.68 -7.88 -2.70
N VAL A 223 -27.97 -6.60 -2.96
CA VAL A 223 -27.16 -5.50 -2.45
C VAL A 223 -27.46 -5.39 -0.96
N LEU A 224 -26.42 -5.38 -0.12
CA LEU A 224 -26.57 -5.13 1.31
C LEU A 224 -27.36 -3.82 1.48
N GLN A 225 -28.64 -3.91 1.85
CA GLN A 225 -29.49 -2.77 2.14
C GLN A 225 -28.91 -2.07 3.37
N ILE A 226 -28.14 -1.02 3.12
CA ILE A 226 -27.89 -0.01 4.14
C ILE A 226 -29.07 0.96 3.98
N ASP A 227 -29.93 0.97 4.99
CA ASP A 227 -31.18 1.73 5.03
C ASP A 227 -31.03 3.16 4.45
N SER A 228 -32.06 3.60 3.70
CA SER A 228 -32.34 4.99 3.29
C SER A 228 -31.83 5.45 1.91
N LEU A 229 -32.07 4.70 0.83
CA LEU A 229 -32.27 5.33 -0.50
C LEU A 229 -33.56 4.82 -1.14
N PRO A 230 -34.40 5.72 -1.69
CA PRO A 230 -35.61 5.31 -2.36
C PRO A 230 -35.24 4.44 -3.56
N THR A 231 -35.87 3.27 -3.64
CA THR A 231 -35.88 2.39 -4.82
C THR A 231 -36.61 3.09 -5.96
N ALA A 232 -35.98 4.12 -6.53
CA ALA A 232 -36.51 4.87 -7.65
C ALA A 232 -36.23 4.08 -8.93
N GLY A 233 -37.24 3.34 -9.41
CA GLY A 233 -37.44 2.99 -10.81
C GLY A 233 -36.21 2.52 -11.61
N GLY A 234 -35.45 1.56 -11.07
CA GLY A 234 -34.25 1.03 -11.72
C GLY A 234 -34.56 0.47 -13.11
N CYS A 235 -33.89 1.00 -14.12
CA CYS A 235 -33.81 0.39 -15.44
C CYS A 235 -33.24 -1.03 -15.25
N GLN A 236 -34.03 -2.04 -15.62
CA GLN A 236 -33.67 -3.46 -15.49
C GLN A 236 -32.42 -3.74 -16.33
N LEU A 237 -31.27 -3.91 -15.68
CA LEU A 237 -30.01 -4.16 -16.38
C LEU A 237 -29.78 -5.67 -16.47
N THR A 238 -30.09 -6.25 -17.62
CA THR A 238 -29.78 -7.66 -17.89
C THR A 238 -28.27 -7.88 -17.86
N ARG A 239 -27.85 -9.10 -17.52
CA ARG A 239 -26.41 -9.46 -17.49
C ARG A 239 -25.70 -9.19 -18.81
N GLU A 240 -26.36 -9.49 -19.93
CA GLU A 240 -25.85 -9.24 -21.28
C GLU A 240 -25.71 -7.75 -21.57
N ALA A 241 -26.72 -6.94 -21.23
CA ALA A 241 -26.65 -5.49 -21.41
C ALA A 241 -25.52 -4.86 -20.56
N ARG A 242 -25.36 -5.33 -19.32
CA ARG A 242 -24.26 -4.92 -18.44
C ARG A 242 -22.89 -5.25 -19.04
N ASP A 243 -22.71 -6.47 -19.53
CA ASP A 243 -21.43 -6.91 -20.09
C ASP A 243 -21.08 -6.11 -21.36
N LEU A 244 -22.08 -5.80 -22.19
CA LEU A 244 -21.91 -4.93 -23.35
C LEU A 244 -21.50 -3.50 -22.94
N LEU A 245 -22.19 -2.90 -21.96
CA LEU A 245 -21.86 -1.57 -21.46
C LEU A 245 -20.48 -1.53 -20.79
N ALA A 246 -20.13 -2.55 -20.01
CA ALA A 246 -18.82 -2.66 -19.37
C ALA A 246 -17.70 -2.73 -20.42
N SER A 247 -17.88 -3.54 -21.47
CA SER A 247 -16.91 -3.64 -22.57
C SER A 247 -16.78 -2.31 -23.33
N ARG A 248 -17.91 -1.62 -23.60
CA ARG A 248 -17.90 -0.29 -24.23
C ARG A 248 -17.20 0.74 -23.33
N PHE A 249 -17.51 0.77 -22.04
CA PHE A 249 -16.86 1.63 -21.05
C PHE A 249 -15.34 1.46 -21.06
N ALA A 250 -14.88 0.20 -20.97
CA ALA A 250 -13.46 -0.12 -20.99
C ALA A 250 -12.78 0.28 -22.31
N ALA A 251 -13.44 0.07 -23.45
CA ALA A 251 -12.89 0.44 -24.76
C ALA A 251 -12.66 1.96 -24.93
N LEU A 252 -13.47 2.79 -24.28
CA LEU A 252 -13.35 4.25 -24.31
C LEU A 252 -12.26 4.79 -23.38
N LEU A 253 -11.75 3.96 -22.46
CA LEU A 253 -10.72 4.36 -21.51
C LEU A 253 -9.29 4.14 -22.06
N PRO A 254 -8.36 5.05 -21.72
CA PRO A 254 -6.96 4.85 -22.02
C PRO A 254 -6.34 3.75 -21.14
N GLU A 255 -5.51 2.91 -21.77
CA GLU A 255 -4.85 1.78 -21.11
C GLU A 255 -3.73 2.31 -20.19
N ARG A 256 -3.79 2.00 -18.88
CA ARG A 256 -2.76 2.33 -17.89
C ARG A 256 -2.44 3.81 -17.69
N GLU A 257 -3.40 4.70 -17.92
CA GLU A 257 -3.22 6.14 -17.64
C GLU A 257 -3.97 6.63 -16.40
N LEU A 258 -5.11 6.00 -16.07
CA LEU A 258 -5.97 6.42 -14.96
C LEU A 258 -5.84 5.49 -13.75
N SER A 259 -5.88 6.05 -12.55
CA SER A 259 -5.87 5.24 -11.32
C SER A 259 -7.24 4.59 -11.05
N MET A 260 -7.23 3.46 -10.32
CA MET A 260 -8.47 2.81 -9.89
C MET A 260 -9.36 3.75 -9.05
N ALA A 261 -8.76 4.60 -8.22
CA ALA A 261 -9.48 5.60 -7.44
C ALA A 261 -10.16 6.67 -8.31
N ALA A 262 -9.51 7.13 -9.38
CA ALA A 262 -10.09 8.10 -10.31
C ALA A 262 -11.31 7.49 -11.03
N LEU A 263 -11.18 6.27 -11.54
CA LEU A 263 -12.30 5.53 -12.16
C LEU A 263 -13.45 5.31 -11.16
N GLN A 264 -13.13 4.91 -9.93
CA GLN A 264 -14.13 4.77 -8.88
C GLN A 264 -14.83 6.10 -8.58
N GLY A 265 -14.08 7.20 -8.54
CA GLY A 265 -14.63 8.55 -8.37
C GLY A 265 -15.61 8.93 -9.48
N TYR A 266 -15.27 8.63 -10.73
CA TYR A 266 -16.15 8.85 -11.87
C TYR A 266 -17.44 8.02 -11.77
N LEU A 267 -17.34 6.72 -11.49
CA LEU A 267 -18.50 5.83 -11.33
C LEU A 267 -19.42 6.29 -10.18
N MET A 268 -18.87 6.89 -9.13
CA MET A 268 -19.62 7.46 -8.02
C MET A 268 -20.46 8.70 -8.40
N LEU A 269 -20.16 9.38 -9.52
CA LEU A 269 -21.00 10.45 -10.08
C LEU A 269 -22.22 9.88 -10.81
N HIS A 270 -22.15 8.64 -11.28
CA HIS A 270 -23.17 7.97 -12.08
C HIS A 270 -23.75 6.73 -11.36
N LYS A 271 -24.17 6.87 -10.10
CA LYS A 271 -24.50 5.72 -9.23
C LYS A 271 -25.58 4.77 -9.76
N VAL A 272 -26.56 5.28 -10.51
CA VAL A 272 -27.77 4.52 -10.90
C VAL A 272 -27.83 4.31 -12.41
N ASP A 273 -27.30 5.24 -13.20
CA ASP A 273 -27.42 5.22 -14.66
C ASP A 273 -26.12 4.75 -15.32
N ALA A 274 -26.08 3.46 -15.63
CA ALA A 274 -24.97 2.82 -16.31
C ALA A 274 -24.80 3.33 -17.76
N ALA A 275 -25.88 3.67 -18.47
CA ALA A 275 -25.82 4.11 -19.86
C ALA A 275 -25.25 5.54 -19.94
N ALA A 276 -25.76 6.45 -19.12
CA ALA A 276 -25.24 7.81 -19.02
C ALA A 276 -23.78 7.85 -18.57
N CYS A 277 -23.35 6.89 -17.75
CA CYS A 277 -21.94 6.71 -17.39
C CYS A 277 -21.06 6.43 -18.62
N VAL A 278 -21.49 5.53 -19.50
CA VAL A 278 -20.71 5.20 -20.70
C VAL A 278 -20.69 6.36 -21.69
N ASP A 279 -21.81 7.07 -21.85
CA ASP A 279 -21.88 8.17 -22.81
C ASP A 279 -21.08 9.41 -22.36
N GLY A 280 -20.90 9.62 -21.04
CA GLY A 280 -20.13 10.74 -20.49
C GLY A 280 -18.62 10.49 -20.31
N VAL A 281 -18.15 9.24 -20.46
CA VAL A 281 -16.77 8.88 -20.04
C VAL A 281 -15.69 9.56 -20.88
N GLU A 282 -15.89 9.70 -22.19
CA GLU A 282 -14.90 10.34 -23.07
C GLU A 282 -14.68 11.81 -22.71
N GLU A 283 -15.74 12.54 -22.38
CA GLU A 283 -15.63 13.94 -21.98
C GLU A 283 -14.90 14.06 -20.64
N TRP A 284 -15.19 13.16 -19.71
CA TRP A 284 -14.48 13.12 -18.43
C TRP A 284 -12.99 12.80 -18.61
N VAL A 285 -12.63 11.81 -19.43
CA VAL A 285 -11.23 11.46 -19.73
C VAL A 285 -10.47 12.65 -20.33
N ARG A 286 -11.12 13.46 -21.19
CA ARG A 286 -10.50 14.67 -21.75
C ARG A 286 -10.28 15.78 -20.72
N LYS A 287 -11.03 15.81 -19.61
CA LYS A 287 -10.87 16.79 -18.53
C LYS A 287 -9.83 16.35 -17.49
N GLU A 288 -9.68 15.04 -17.30
CA GLU A 288 -8.74 14.47 -16.33
C GLU A 288 -7.29 14.44 -16.87
N ARG A 289 -7.12 14.49 -18.20
CA ARG A 289 -5.84 14.61 -18.90
C ARG A 289 -5.42 16.07 -19.07
#